data_AF-A0A077KPY5-F1
#
_entry.id   AF-A0A077KPY5-F1
#
_cell.length_a   1.000
_cell.length_b   1.000
_cell.length_c   1.000
_cell.angle_alpha   90.00
_cell.angle_beta   90.00
_cell.angle_gamma   90.00
#
_symmetry.space_group_name_H-M   'P 1'
#
loop_
_entity.id
_entity.type
_entity.pdbx_description
1 polymer ?
#
loop_
_entity_poly.entity_id
_entity_poly.type
_entity_poly.pdbx_seq_one_letter_code
_entity_poly.pdbx_strand_id
1 'polypeptide(L)'
;MNDFKDKSIILAVPNHFGLPKVFKKNLEYLGFKVFTVEHDCSQVKLSAEESLIHIYKKAFSNNRTFKAKMLAEKKEHPQLFFLDKISHADYALVIRPDLFSKNVLSKIQEKSTYTVAYQWDGMQRFPLAENTIKYFDSFFVFDERDTIRYPQTKHIHNFYFDYLPEKSEVKQDLFFVGTFMKDRIEELCNLSKLFQEKELKTNINVIYTKEKHIKKYREYPINFTRTGMSFEENMKNAKASKIILDFQNTMHKGLSFRVFEAVGYRKKLITNNELVKGYRFYNPSNIFLLNDDNMSEITNFLAEDYIESSEETYQRYSFSNWIQILFSQFNK
;
A
#
# COMPACT_ATOMS: atom_id res chain seq x y z
N MET A 1 -5.42 -15.43 18.26
CA MET A 1 -4.20 -14.59 18.20
C MET A 1 -4.44 -13.39 19.08
N ASN A 2 -3.72 -13.31 20.20
CA ASN A 2 -3.69 -12.15 21.11
C ASN A 2 -2.21 -11.90 21.44
N ASP A 3 -1.36 -12.09 20.43
CA ASP A 3 0.08 -12.30 20.60
C ASP A 3 0.77 -11.00 21.07
N PHE A 4 0.07 -9.87 20.94
CA PHE A 4 0.49 -8.55 21.38
C PHE A 4 -0.44 -7.95 22.44
N LYS A 5 -1.19 -8.79 23.16
CA LYS A 5 -2.03 -8.34 24.26
C LYS A 5 -1.20 -7.57 25.27
N ASP A 6 -1.74 -6.45 25.74
CA ASP A 6 -1.12 -5.52 26.69
C ASP A 6 0.15 -4.81 26.15
N LYS A 7 0.50 -5.01 24.88
CA LYS A 7 1.58 -4.27 24.20
C LYS A 7 1.06 -2.97 23.61
N SER A 8 1.95 -2.00 23.52
CA SER A 8 1.66 -0.69 22.97
C SER A 8 2.51 -0.38 21.73
N ILE A 9 1.94 0.34 20.77
CA ILE A 9 2.62 0.68 19.52
C ILE A 9 2.37 2.12 19.10
N ILE A 10 3.43 2.85 18.77
CA ILE A 10 3.37 4.12 18.06
C ILE A 10 3.26 3.82 16.57
N LEU A 11 2.19 4.30 15.93
CA LEU A 11 1.93 4.12 14.51
C LEU A 11 2.03 5.46 13.78
N ALA A 12 2.95 5.58 12.83
CA ALA A 12 3.06 6.73 11.95
C ALA A 12 2.94 6.28 10.49
N VAL A 13 1.82 6.60 9.84
CA VAL A 13 1.48 6.16 8.47
C VAL A 13 0.97 7.36 7.69
N PRO A 14 1.37 7.56 6.42
CA PRO A 14 0.79 8.62 5.61
C PRO A 14 -0.71 8.41 5.41
N ASN A 15 -1.49 9.49 5.51
CA ASN A 15 -2.93 9.42 5.30
C ASN A 15 -3.28 9.45 3.81
N HIS A 16 -3.19 8.27 3.17
CA HIS A 16 -3.72 8.01 1.84
C HIS A 16 -5.04 7.26 1.98
N PHE A 17 -6.16 7.90 1.65
CA PHE A 17 -7.50 7.29 1.66
C PHE A 17 -7.90 6.65 3.00
N GLY A 18 -7.45 7.19 4.14
CA GLY A 18 -7.83 6.68 5.47
C GLY A 18 -7.01 5.49 5.96
N LEU A 19 -5.90 5.15 5.30
CA LEU A 19 -5.03 4.02 5.64
C LEU A 19 -4.57 3.94 7.12
N PRO A 20 -4.25 5.06 7.82
CA PRO A 20 -3.92 4.98 9.25
C PRO A 20 -5.03 4.37 10.10
N LYS A 21 -6.30 4.57 9.74
CA LYS A 21 -7.45 3.97 10.45
C LYS A 21 -7.49 2.46 10.28
N VAL A 22 -7.17 1.97 9.09
CA VAL A 22 -7.16 0.53 8.76
C VAL A 22 -6.01 -0.18 9.47
N PHE A 23 -4.81 0.40 9.44
CA PHE A 23 -3.68 -0.08 10.24
C PHE A 23 -4.02 -0.14 11.73
N LYS A 24 -4.56 0.96 12.27
CA LYS A 24 -4.96 1.01 13.68
C LYS A 24 -5.94 -0.11 14.03
N LYS A 25 -7.02 -0.29 13.26
CA LYS A 25 -8.01 -1.36 13.49
C LYS A 25 -7.38 -2.75 13.51
N ASN A 26 -6.48 -3.05 12.57
CA ASN A 26 -5.85 -4.37 12.51
C ASN A 26 -4.80 -4.58 13.62
N LEU A 27 -4.10 -3.54 14.05
CA LEU A 27 -3.20 -3.60 15.21
C LEU A 27 -4.00 -3.77 16.51
N GLU A 28 -5.11 -3.07 16.68
CA GLU A 28 -6.02 -3.27 17.83
C GLU A 28 -6.61 -4.69 17.82
N TYR A 29 -6.95 -5.22 16.64
CA TYR A 29 -7.36 -6.63 16.47
C TYR A 29 -6.29 -7.64 16.93
N LEU A 30 -5.00 -7.29 16.80
CA LEU A 30 -3.88 -8.09 17.31
C LEU A 30 -3.62 -7.93 18.82
N GLY A 31 -4.36 -7.03 19.49
CA GLY A 31 -4.27 -6.78 20.92
C GLY A 31 -3.44 -5.55 21.33
N PHE A 32 -2.92 -4.77 20.37
CA PHE A 32 -2.14 -3.59 20.69
C PHE A 32 -3.00 -2.43 21.22
N LYS A 33 -2.44 -1.67 22.16
CA LYS A 33 -2.80 -0.27 22.40
C LYS A 33 -2.08 0.62 21.38
N VAL A 34 -2.83 1.24 20.46
CA VAL A 34 -2.26 1.99 19.34
C VAL A 34 -2.27 3.51 19.59
N PHE A 35 -1.09 4.13 19.50
CA PHE A 35 -0.92 5.58 19.47
C PHE A 35 -0.63 6.06 18.04
N THR A 36 -1.60 6.67 17.38
CA THR A 36 -1.44 7.10 15.98
C THR A 36 -0.91 8.52 15.89
N VAL A 37 0.30 8.68 15.34
CA VAL A 37 0.86 9.97 14.96
C VAL A 37 0.26 10.38 13.63
N GLU A 38 -0.53 11.45 13.63
CA GLU A 38 -1.18 11.91 12.41
C GLU A 38 -0.18 12.54 11.44
N HIS A 39 -0.14 12.03 10.21
CA HIS A 39 0.56 12.68 9.12
C HIS A 39 -0.27 13.88 8.62
N ASP A 40 0.24 15.09 8.85
CA ASP A 40 -0.44 16.31 8.41
C ASP A 40 -0.44 16.43 6.87
N CYS A 41 -1.62 16.31 6.27
CA CYS A 41 -1.84 16.44 4.83
C CYS A 41 -2.14 17.87 4.38
N SER A 42 -2.06 18.88 5.26
CA SER A 42 -2.30 20.29 4.94
C SER A 42 -1.38 20.80 3.83
N GLN A 43 -1.89 21.71 2.99
CA GLN A 43 -1.11 22.34 1.93
C GLN A 43 -0.25 23.47 2.50
N VAL A 44 0.90 23.11 3.06
CA VAL A 44 1.91 24.09 3.50
C VAL A 44 2.75 24.52 2.29
N LYS A 45 2.96 25.84 2.14
CA LYS A 45 3.84 26.41 1.11
C LYS A 45 5.22 26.70 1.68
N LEU A 46 6.23 26.55 0.82
CA LEU A 46 7.55 27.09 1.11
C LEU A 46 7.49 28.63 1.12
N SER A 47 8.33 29.26 1.93
CA SER A 47 8.56 30.71 1.85
C SER A 47 9.22 31.07 0.52
N ALA A 48 9.26 32.37 0.19
CA ALA A 48 9.93 32.84 -1.02
C ALA A 48 11.42 32.45 -1.03
N GLU A 49 12.10 32.62 0.11
CA GLU A 49 13.51 32.25 0.30
C GLU A 49 13.74 30.74 0.15
N GLU A 50 12.92 29.91 0.80
CA GLU A 50 13.00 28.44 0.67
C GLU A 50 12.73 27.98 -0.77
N SER A 51 11.83 28.67 -1.47
CA SER A 51 11.53 28.40 -2.87
C SER A 51 12.73 28.72 -3.77
N LEU A 52 13.41 29.84 -3.53
CA LEU A 52 14.65 30.21 -4.23
C LEU A 52 15.77 29.21 -3.94
N ILE A 53 15.96 28.82 -2.68
CA ILE A 53 16.92 27.79 -2.27
C ILE A 53 16.59 26.45 -2.93
N HIS A 54 15.30 26.07 -3.03
CA HIS A 54 14.89 24.85 -3.70
C HIS A 54 15.23 24.88 -5.19
N ILE A 55 14.97 26.00 -5.87
CA ILE A 55 15.31 26.18 -7.29
C ILE A 55 16.82 26.07 -7.48
N TYR A 56 17.61 26.77 -6.64
CA TYR A 56 19.06 26.72 -6.67
C TYR A 56 19.59 25.29 -6.46
N LYS A 57 19.17 24.62 -5.38
CA LYS A 57 19.58 23.24 -5.07
C LYS A 57 19.18 22.25 -6.16
N LYS A 58 18.03 22.44 -6.79
CA LYS A 58 17.57 21.62 -7.91
C LYS A 58 18.41 21.85 -9.17
N ALA A 59 18.75 23.11 -9.48
CA ALA A 59 19.47 23.48 -10.69
C ALA A 59 20.98 23.19 -10.62
N PHE A 60 21.62 23.45 -9.48
CA PHE A 60 23.08 23.42 -9.35
C PHE A 60 23.61 22.23 -8.54
N SER A 61 22.78 21.58 -7.72
CA SER A 61 23.19 20.44 -6.89
C SER A 61 22.40 19.16 -7.18
N ASN A 62 21.51 19.19 -8.18
CA ASN A 62 20.53 18.13 -8.50
C ASN A 62 19.75 17.62 -7.27
N ASN A 63 19.65 18.41 -6.21
CA ASN A 63 19.00 18.04 -4.96
C ASN A 63 17.51 18.34 -5.07
N ARG A 64 16.71 17.28 -5.26
CA ARG A 64 15.24 17.34 -5.36
C ARG A 64 14.54 17.12 -4.02
N THR A 65 15.29 16.86 -2.95
CA THR A 65 14.75 16.44 -1.64
C THR A 65 14.51 17.59 -0.67
N PHE A 66 15.12 18.76 -0.91
CA PHE A 66 15.00 19.93 -0.02
C PHE A 66 13.55 20.32 0.29
N LYS A 67 12.68 20.39 -0.72
CA LYS A 67 11.27 20.75 -0.53
C LYS A 67 10.54 19.77 0.39
N ALA A 68 10.74 18.45 0.18
CA ALA A 68 10.10 17.44 1.01
C ALA A 68 10.53 17.55 2.47
N LYS A 69 11.83 17.75 2.71
CA LYS A 69 12.39 17.97 4.06
C LYS A 69 11.76 19.18 4.76
N MET A 70 11.74 20.34 4.09
CA MET A 70 11.17 21.55 4.67
C MET A 70 9.68 21.41 5.00
N LEU A 71 8.93 20.71 4.15
CA LEU A 71 7.52 20.46 4.41
C LEU A 71 7.30 19.56 5.63
N ALA A 72 8.15 18.55 5.83
CA ALA A 72 8.10 17.70 7.02
C ALA A 72 8.41 18.50 8.30
N GLU A 73 9.44 19.34 8.29
CA GLU A 73 9.81 20.20 9.42
C GLU A 73 8.69 21.20 9.78
N LYS A 74 8.03 21.82 8.79
CA LYS A 74 6.91 22.75 9.09
C LYS A 74 5.67 22.08 9.69
N LYS A 75 5.56 20.76 9.57
CA LYS A 75 4.41 19.97 9.99
C LYS A 75 4.64 19.21 11.29
N GLU A 76 5.82 19.35 11.88
CA GLU A 76 6.24 18.51 12.99
C GLU A 76 5.60 18.88 14.34
N HIS A 77 5.23 20.15 14.55
CA HIS A 77 4.78 20.63 15.86
C HIS A 77 3.59 19.84 16.45
N PRO A 78 2.48 19.61 15.72
CA PRO A 78 1.39 18.79 16.27
C PRO A 78 1.80 17.35 16.57
N GLN A 79 2.72 16.79 15.79
CA GLN A 79 3.21 15.42 15.95
C GLN A 79 4.08 15.30 17.20
N LEU A 80 5.01 16.23 17.40
CA LEU A 80 5.86 16.29 18.59
C LEU A 80 5.02 16.50 19.86
N PHE A 81 4.08 17.45 19.82
CA PHE A 81 3.17 17.70 20.95
C PHE A 81 2.33 16.48 21.32
N PHE A 82 1.90 15.68 20.34
CA PHE A 82 1.22 14.42 20.60
C PHE A 82 2.18 13.37 21.21
N LEU A 83 3.38 13.23 20.64
CA LEU A 83 4.40 12.29 21.13
C LEU A 83 4.87 12.59 22.57
N ASP A 84 4.89 13.86 22.98
CA ASP A 84 5.25 14.25 24.35
C ASP A 84 4.24 13.75 25.40
N LYS A 85 2.99 13.48 25.00
CA LYS A 85 1.96 12.91 25.88
C LYS A 85 2.08 11.40 26.06
N ILE A 86 2.91 10.75 25.24
CA ILE A 86 3.19 9.32 25.34
C ILE A 86 4.36 9.17 26.32
N SER A 87 4.15 8.42 27.40
CA SER A 87 5.22 8.10 28.34
C SER A 87 6.24 7.18 27.68
N HIS A 88 5.76 6.04 27.19
CA HIS A 88 6.53 4.98 26.57
C HIS A 88 5.64 4.06 25.72
N ALA A 89 6.21 3.42 24.69
CA ALA A 89 5.57 2.36 23.92
C ALA A 89 6.51 1.15 23.73
N ASP A 90 5.98 -0.06 23.68
CA ASP A 90 6.80 -1.26 23.41
C ASP A 90 7.39 -1.21 22.00
N TYR A 91 6.59 -0.79 21.02
CA TYR A 91 6.99 -0.78 19.61
C TYR A 91 6.69 0.56 18.92
N ALA A 92 7.39 0.82 17.81
CA ALA A 92 6.96 1.79 16.81
C ALA A 92 6.98 1.18 15.40
N LEU A 93 5.98 1.54 14.61
CA LEU A 93 5.92 1.27 13.18
C LEU A 93 5.74 2.58 12.41
N VAL A 94 6.76 2.91 11.61
CA VAL A 94 6.75 4.08 10.73
C VAL A 94 6.73 3.65 9.28
N ILE A 95 5.67 3.99 8.57
CA ILE A 95 5.55 3.75 7.14
C ILE A 95 5.93 5.01 6.38
N ARG A 96 6.77 4.89 5.33
CA ARG A 96 7.32 6.03 4.58
C ARG A 96 8.00 7.04 5.53
N PRO A 97 9.07 6.62 6.25
CA PRO A 97 9.77 7.47 7.21
C PRO A 97 10.33 8.76 6.59
N ASP A 98 10.54 8.79 5.26
CA ASP A 98 10.97 9.97 4.51
C ASP A 98 9.98 11.15 4.55
N LEU A 99 8.73 10.92 4.97
CA LEU A 99 7.69 11.95 5.10
C LEU A 99 7.71 12.67 6.46
N PHE A 100 8.48 12.15 7.43
CA PHE A 100 8.55 12.70 8.79
C PHE A 100 9.87 13.45 9.00
N SER A 101 9.84 14.47 9.85
CA SER A 101 11.05 15.22 10.16
C SER A 101 12.00 14.39 11.03
N LYS A 102 13.28 14.76 11.01
CA LYS A 102 14.28 14.13 11.89
C LYS A 102 13.91 14.23 13.38
N ASN A 103 13.22 15.31 13.78
CA ASN A 103 12.84 15.55 15.17
C ASN A 103 11.73 14.57 15.57
N VAL A 104 10.75 14.37 14.69
CA VAL A 104 9.66 13.41 14.90
C VAL A 104 10.20 11.98 14.96
N LEU A 105 11.06 11.59 14.01
CA LEU A 105 11.66 10.26 14.00
C LEU A 105 12.51 9.99 15.25
N SER A 106 13.35 10.95 15.65
CA SER A 106 14.13 10.86 16.88
C SER A 106 13.24 10.75 18.13
N LYS A 107 12.11 11.46 18.16
CA LYS A 107 11.18 11.40 19.28
C LYS A 107 10.43 10.07 19.34
N ILE A 108 10.06 9.51 18.19
CA ILE A 108 9.49 8.16 18.11
C ILE A 108 10.49 7.13 18.65
N GLN A 109 11.76 7.24 18.26
CA GLN A 109 12.84 6.39 18.77
C GLN A 109 13.03 6.51 20.29
N GLU A 110 13.07 7.72 20.83
CA GLU A 110 13.16 7.96 22.29
C GLU A 110 11.98 7.33 23.07
N LYS A 111 10.79 7.34 22.48
CA LYS A 111 9.54 6.93 23.15
C LYS A 111 9.20 5.45 22.98
N SER A 112 10.05 4.67 22.32
CA SER A 112 9.74 3.28 21.97
C SER A 112 10.87 2.34 22.35
N THR A 113 10.55 1.11 22.80
CA THR A 113 11.61 0.10 23.04
C THR A 113 12.19 -0.44 21.75
N TYR A 114 11.35 -0.69 20.74
CA TYR A 114 11.79 -1.24 19.46
C TYR A 114 11.11 -0.55 18.28
N THR A 115 11.90 -0.09 17.32
CA THR A 115 11.47 0.78 16.23
C THR A 115 11.66 0.14 14.87
N VAL A 116 10.58 0.11 14.09
CA VAL A 116 10.56 -0.47 12.75
C VAL A 116 10.10 0.55 11.73
N ALA A 117 10.84 0.63 10.63
CA ALA A 117 10.41 1.34 9.43
C ALA A 117 10.00 0.36 8.33
N TYR A 118 9.00 0.75 7.54
CA TYR A 118 8.71 0.12 6.25
C TYR A 118 8.59 1.17 5.14
N GLN A 119 9.46 1.04 4.15
CA GLN A 119 9.52 1.91 2.99
C GLN A 119 8.76 1.28 1.81
N TRP A 120 7.52 1.74 1.61
CA TRP A 120 6.57 1.22 0.61
C TRP A 120 6.95 1.41 -0.85
N ASP A 121 7.74 2.42 -1.14
CA ASP A 121 8.16 2.75 -2.50
C ASP A 121 9.67 2.59 -2.61
N GLY A 122 10.17 2.24 -3.80
CA GLY A 122 11.60 2.10 -4.03
C GLY A 122 12.41 3.31 -3.56
N MET A 123 13.48 3.06 -2.81
CA MET A 123 14.34 4.08 -2.20
C MET A 123 15.04 4.95 -3.24
N GLN A 124 15.24 4.44 -4.47
CA GLN A 124 15.73 5.27 -5.58
C GLN A 124 14.78 6.42 -5.94
N ARG A 125 13.47 6.20 -5.82
CA ARG A 125 12.44 7.23 -6.06
C ARG A 125 12.34 8.19 -4.89
N PHE A 126 12.56 7.71 -3.67
CA PHE A 126 12.48 8.47 -2.43
C PHE A 126 13.81 8.40 -1.65
N PRO A 127 14.87 9.05 -2.15
CA PRO A 127 16.22 8.92 -1.59
C PRO A 127 16.37 9.51 -0.18
N LEU A 128 15.37 10.25 0.33
CA LEU A 128 15.36 10.68 1.72
C LEU A 128 15.22 9.52 2.71
N ALA A 129 14.62 8.40 2.31
CA ALA A 129 14.43 7.24 3.17
C ALA A 129 15.76 6.71 3.72
N GLU A 130 16.84 6.76 2.92
CA GLU A 130 18.19 6.36 3.32
C GLU A 130 18.67 7.10 4.57
N ASN A 131 18.44 8.41 4.64
CA ASN A 131 18.86 9.25 5.77
C ASN A 131 18.11 8.96 7.07
N THR A 132 17.00 8.21 6.98
CA THR A 132 16.15 7.87 8.12
C THR A 132 16.51 6.53 8.76
N ILE A 133 17.30 5.69 8.10
CA ILE A 133 17.58 4.31 8.54
C ILE A 133 18.12 4.27 9.98
N LYS A 134 18.99 5.21 10.34
CA LYS A 134 19.62 5.32 11.67
C LYS A 134 18.66 5.52 12.86
N TYR A 135 17.39 5.83 12.59
CA TYR A 135 16.38 6.02 13.64
C TYR A 135 15.62 4.72 13.98
N PHE A 136 15.96 3.60 13.34
CA PHE A 136 15.21 2.35 13.44
C PHE A 136 16.11 1.17 13.78
N ASP A 137 15.61 0.27 14.65
CA ASP A 137 16.24 -1.01 14.96
C ASP A 137 16.14 -1.99 13.77
N SER A 138 15.07 -1.88 12.98
CA SER A 138 14.93 -2.61 11.72
C SER A 138 14.27 -1.76 10.64
N PHE A 139 14.82 -1.84 9.43
CA PHE A 139 14.33 -1.08 8.28
C PHE A 139 13.95 -2.04 7.15
N PHE A 140 12.67 -2.06 6.80
CA PHE A 140 12.13 -2.91 5.74
C PHE A 140 11.87 -2.12 4.46
N VAL A 141 12.07 -2.77 3.31
CA VAL A 141 11.87 -2.20 1.97
C VAL A 141 10.95 -3.08 1.14
N PHE A 142 10.10 -2.45 0.32
CA PHE A 142 9.21 -3.14 -0.60
C PHE A 142 9.93 -3.65 -1.86
N ASP A 143 10.89 -2.90 -2.39
CA ASP A 143 11.65 -3.31 -3.58
C ASP A 143 12.88 -4.08 -3.14
N GLU A 144 12.94 -5.37 -3.44
CA GLU A 144 14.06 -6.23 -3.06
C GLU A 144 15.42 -5.70 -3.55
N ARG A 145 15.46 -4.98 -4.67
CA ARG A 145 16.71 -4.40 -5.21
C ARG A 145 17.31 -3.35 -4.30
N ASP A 146 16.49 -2.70 -3.45
CA ASP A 146 16.99 -1.74 -2.47
C ASP A 146 17.89 -2.42 -1.43
N THR A 147 17.70 -3.72 -1.14
CA THR A 147 18.56 -4.45 -0.20
C THR A 147 20.01 -4.61 -0.69
N ILE A 148 20.21 -4.65 -2.01
CA ILE A 148 21.55 -4.72 -2.63
C ILE A 148 22.30 -3.39 -2.42
N ARG A 149 21.58 -2.27 -2.58
CA ARG A 149 22.15 -0.93 -2.43
C ARG A 149 22.26 -0.49 -0.98
N TYR A 150 21.35 -0.98 -0.14
CA TYR A 150 21.24 -0.67 1.28
C TYR A 150 21.24 -1.98 2.09
N PRO A 151 22.42 -2.60 2.31
CA PRO A 151 22.54 -3.92 2.96
C PRO A 151 21.99 -4.00 4.38
N GLN A 152 21.79 -2.85 5.03
CA GLN A 152 21.17 -2.73 6.34
C GLN A 152 19.64 -2.83 6.32
N THR A 153 19.03 -2.89 5.13
CA THR A 153 17.59 -3.03 4.95
C THR A 153 17.20 -4.47 4.69
N LYS A 154 15.95 -4.83 5.00
CA LYS A 154 15.38 -6.17 4.81
C LYS A 154 14.21 -6.09 3.84
N HIS A 155 14.14 -6.96 2.85
CA HIS A 155 12.98 -7.02 1.97
C HIS A 155 11.79 -7.68 2.69
N ILE A 156 10.58 -7.15 2.47
CA ILE A 156 9.33 -7.80 2.82
C ILE A 156 8.24 -7.44 1.80
N HIS A 157 7.38 -8.42 1.49
CA HIS A 157 6.25 -8.21 0.59
C HIS A 157 5.13 -7.39 1.27
N ASN A 158 4.17 -6.92 0.46
CA ASN A 158 2.90 -6.37 0.98
C ASN A 158 2.01 -7.49 1.57
N PHE A 159 0.86 -7.12 2.10
CA PHE A 159 -0.02 -8.01 2.85
C PHE A 159 -1.49 -7.69 2.54
N TYR A 160 -2.41 -8.49 3.07
CA TYR A 160 -3.82 -8.09 3.20
C TYR A 160 -4.19 -7.89 4.67
N PHE A 161 -5.12 -6.96 4.93
CA PHE A 161 -5.65 -6.76 6.28
C PHE A 161 -6.69 -7.83 6.60
N ASP A 162 -6.57 -8.44 7.77
CA ASP A 162 -7.26 -9.65 8.18
C ASP A 162 -8.16 -9.45 9.42
N TYR A 163 -8.40 -8.20 9.82
CA TYR A 163 -9.34 -7.88 10.91
C TYR A 163 -10.82 -7.93 10.48
N LEU A 164 -11.12 -7.93 9.18
CA LEU A 164 -12.50 -8.04 8.69
C LEU A 164 -12.96 -9.51 8.69
N PRO A 165 -14.26 -9.77 8.90
CA PRO A 165 -14.82 -11.12 8.81
C PRO A 165 -14.41 -11.81 7.52
N GLU A 166 -14.02 -13.08 7.59
CA GLU A 166 -13.52 -13.81 6.43
C GLU A 166 -14.53 -13.81 5.27
N LYS A 167 -15.78 -14.17 5.56
CA LYS A 167 -16.87 -14.27 4.59
C LYS A 167 -17.56 -12.92 4.39
N SER A 168 -17.89 -12.63 3.12
CA SER A 168 -18.72 -11.50 2.71
C SER A 168 -19.72 -11.98 1.67
N GLU A 169 -20.93 -11.43 1.72
CA GLU A 169 -21.88 -11.55 0.61
C GLU A 169 -21.24 -11.00 -0.68
N VAL A 170 -21.36 -11.76 -1.76
CA VAL A 170 -20.88 -11.36 -3.08
C VAL A 170 -21.90 -10.41 -3.72
N LYS A 171 -21.46 -9.21 -4.07
CA LYS A 171 -22.30 -8.13 -4.63
C LYS A 171 -21.93 -7.77 -6.06
N GLN A 172 -20.75 -8.17 -6.54
CA GLN A 172 -20.27 -7.94 -7.90
C GLN A 172 -19.42 -9.13 -8.36
N ASP A 173 -19.33 -9.34 -9.66
CA ASP A 173 -18.43 -10.35 -10.23
C ASP A 173 -16.99 -9.81 -10.23
N LEU A 174 -16.78 -8.59 -10.71
CA LEU A 174 -15.45 -7.99 -10.83
C LEU A 174 -15.32 -6.67 -10.06
N PHE A 175 -14.14 -6.47 -9.47
CA PHE A 175 -13.81 -5.23 -8.78
C PHE A 175 -12.44 -4.69 -9.19
N PHE A 176 -12.40 -3.37 -9.41
CA PHE A 176 -11.18 -2.62 -9.62
C PHE A 176 -11.31 -1.19 -9.08
N VAL A 177 -10.25 -0.69 -8.45
CA VAL A 177 -10.08 0.74 -8.22
C VAL A 177 -8.63 1.15 -8.42
N GLY A 178 -8.43 2.26 -9.13
CA GLY A 178 -7.11 2.85 -9.28
C GLY A 178 -7.11 4.21 -9.95
N THR A 179 -5.97 4.91 -9.89
CA THR A 179 -5.79 6.17 -10.59
C THR A 179 -5.64 5.94 -12.10
N PHE A 180 -6.12 6.86 -12.91
CA PHE A 180 -5.90 6.85 -14.36
C PHE A 180 -4.40 6.78 -14.66
N MET A 181 -4.00 5.79 -15.46
CA MET A 181 -2.67 5.69 -16.03
C MET A 181 -2.77 5.32 -17.50
N LYS A 182 -1.98 5.99 -18.35
CA LYS A 182 -2.07 5.86 -19.80
C LYS A 182 -1.65 4.47 -20.30
N ASP A 183 -0.69 3.86 -19.64
CA ASP A 183 -0.09 2.56 -19.97
C ASP A 183 -1.01 1.37 -19.66
N ARG A 184 -2.08 1.55 -18.87
CA ARG A 184 -3.00 0.46 -18.49
C ARG A 184 -4.47 0.68 -18.85
N ILE A 185 -4.84 1.92 -19.20
CA ILE A 185 -6.27 2.24 -19.40
C ILE A 185 -6.85 1.53 -20.62
N GLU A 186 -6.04 1.28 -21.67
CA GLU A 186 -6.51 0.63 -22.89
C GLU A 186 -6.83 -0.85 -22.64
N GLU A 187 -5.97 -1.55 -21.90
CA GLU A 187 -6.21 -2.92 -21.44
C GLU A 187 -7.47 -3.02 -20.55
N LEU A 188 -7.62 -2.12 -19.57
CA LEU A 188 -8.82 -2.06 -18.73
C LEU A 188 -10.10 -1.77 -19.54
N CYS A 189 -10.00 -0.92 -20.55
CA CYS A 189 -11.09 -0.61 -21.47
C CYS A 189 -11.52 -1.87 -22.26
N ASN A 190 -10.57 -2.62 -22.81
CA ASN A 190 -10.86 -3.86 -23.55
C ASN A 190 -11.51 -4.91 -22.66
N LEU A 191 -10.97 -5.12 -21.46
CA LEU A 191 -11.55 -6.01 -20.46
C LEU A 191 -12.96 -5.59 -20.06
N SER A 192 -13.19 -4.30 -19.81
CA SER A 192 -14.50 -3.82 -19.36
C SER A 192 -15.59 -4.03 -20.42
N LYS A 193 -15.28 -3.87 -21.71
CA LYS A 193 -16.18 -4.22 -22.82
C LYS A 193 -16.50 -5.71 -22.84
N LEU A 194 -15.48 -6.55 -22.76
CA LEU A 194 -15.66 -8.00 -22.74
C LEU A 194 -16.55 -8.44 -21.56
N PHE A 195 -16.34 -7.89 -20.36
CA PHE A 195 -17.15 -8.21 -19.20
C PHE A 195 -18.60 -7.74 -19.37
N GLN A 196 -18.84 -6.60 -20.01
CA GLN A 196 -20.18 -6.12 -20.33
C GLN A 196 -20.88 -7.03 -21.35
N GLU A 197 -20.18 -7.49 -22.40
CA GLU A 197 -20.72 -8.44 -23.39
C GLU A 197 -21.09 -9.79 -22.76
N LYS A 198 -20.44 -10.16 -21.67
CA LYS A 198 -20.73 -11.36 -20.87
C LYS A 198 -21.76 -11.11 -19.76
N GLU A 199 -22.37 -9.92 -19.72
CA GLU A 199 -23.39 -9.52 -18.74
C GLU A 199 -22.92 -9.61 -17.28
N LEU A 200 -21.61 -9.49 -17.05
CA LEU A 200 -21.02 -9.55 -15.70
C LEU A 200 -21.27 -8.25 -14.95
N LYS A 201 -21.56 -8.37 -13.65
CA LYS A 201 -21.72 -7.20 -12.79
C LYS A 201 -20.36 -6.65 -12.38
N THR A 202 -19.96 -5.54 -13.00
CA THR A 202 -18.65 -4.91 -12.76
C THR A 202 -18.74 -3.73 -11.78
N ASN A 203 -17.69 -3.57 -10.98
CA ASN A 203 -17.45 -2.39 -10.14
C ASN A 203 -16.03 -1.88 -10.41
N ILE A 204 -15.86 -1.20 -11.55
CA ILE A 204 -14.56 -0.73 -12.06
C ILE A 204 -14.51 0.80 -11.92
N ASN A 205 -13.60 1.30 -11.07
CA ASN A 205 -13.49 2.72 -10.75
C ASN A 205 -12.11 3.27 -11.12
N VAL A 206 -12.09 4.33 -11.91
CA VAL A 206 -10.86 5.01 -12.32
C VAL A 206 -10.87 6.45 -11.82
N ILE A 207 -9.93 6.77 -10.92
CA ILE A 207 -9.77 8.10 -10.36
C ILE A 207 -8.97 8.96 -11.33
N TYR A 208 -9.49 10.11 -11.74
CA TYR A 208 -8.82 11.00 -12.69
C TYR A 208 -8.69 12.44 -12.16
N THR A 209 -7.62 13.12 -12.58
CA THR A 209 -7.36 14.52 -12.19
C THR A 209 -7.72 15.51 -13.30
N LYS A 210 -7.50 15.14 -14.57
CA LYS A 210 -7.69 16.03 -15.73
C LYS A 210 -8.66 15.40 -16.71
N GLU A 211 -9.77 16.08 -16.98
CA GLU A 211 -10.85 15.61 -17.87
C GLU A 211 -10.33 15.21 -19.26
N LYS A 212 -9.38 15.98 -19.80
CA LYS A 212 -8.76 15.70 -21.12
C LYS A 212 -8.13 14.31 -21.23
N HIS A 213 -7.74 13.68 -20.12
CA HIS A 213 -7.14 12.35 -20.14
C HIS A 213 -8.17 11.24 -20.33
N ILE A 214 -9.41 11.46 -19.91
CA ILE A 214 -10.46 10.44 -19.92
C ILE A 214 -11.50 10.61 -21.02
N LYS A 215 -11.50 11.77 -21.71
CA LYS A 215 -12.53 12.11 -22.72
C LYS A 215 -12.78 11.00 -23.74
N LYS A 216 -11.72 10.36 -24.27
CA LYS A 216 -11.83 9.28 -25.25
C LYS A 216 -12.26 7.92 -24.68
N TYR A 217 -12.37 7.78 -23.36
CA TYR A 217 -12.68 6.53 -22.69
C TYR A 217 -14.07 6.54 -22.03
N ARG A 218 -14.82 7.63 -22.14
CA ARG A 218 -16.13 7.81 -21.46
C ARG A 218 -17.20 6.81 -21.90
N GLU A 219 -17.07 6.22 -23.09
CA GLU A 219 -18.00 5.24 -23.63
C GLU A 219 -17.77 3.83 -23.09
N TYR A 220 -16.64 3.58 -22.42
CA TYR A 220 -16.36 2.28 -21.82
C TYR A 220 -17.12 2.11 -20.51
N PRO A 221 -17.51 0.87 -20.14
CA PRO A 221 -18.22 0.55 -18.89
C PRO A 221 -17.28 0.64 -17.68
N ILE A 222 -16.77 1.84 -17.42
CA ILE A 222 -15.83 2.20 -16.37
C ILE A 222 -16.38 3.44 -15.67
N ASN A 223 -16.45 3.41 -14.34
CA ASN A 223 -16.81 4.59 -13.56
C ASN A 223 -15.59 5.51 -13.40
N PHE A 224 -15.58 6.62 -14.13
CA PHE A 224 -14.56 7.66 -13.98
C PHE A 224 -14.98 8.69 -12.93
N THR A 225 -14.20 8.80 -11.86
CA THR A 225 -14.48 9.68 -10.72
C THR A 225 -13.30 10.60 -10.38
N ARG A 226 -13.57 11.76 -9.78
CA ARG A 226 -12.53 12.65 -9.25
C ARG A 226 -12.17 12.36 -7.79
N THR A 227 -13.04 11.65 -7.09
CA THR A 227 -12.87 11.25 -5.69
C THR A 227 -12.57 9.76 -5.61
N GLY A 228 -11.58 9.39 -4.80
CA GLY A 228 -11.34 7.99 -4.48
C GLY A 228 -12.25 7.51 -3.35
N MET A 229 -12.34 6.19 -3.20
CA MET A 229 -12.94 5.56 -2.03
C MET A 229 -11.91 5.43 -0.90
N SER A 230 -12.39 5.34 0.33
CA SER A 230 -11.53 5.01 1.46
C SER A 230 -10.95 3.59 1.32
N PHE A 231 -9.83 3.35 1.98
CA PHE A 231 -9.18 2.04 1.97
C PHE A 231 -10.09 0.95 2.57
N GLU A 232 -10.87 1.27 3.60
CA GLU A 232 -11.83 0.33 4.18
C GLU A 232 -12.99 0.00 3.22
N GLU A 233 -13.49 0.99 2.47
CA GLU A 233 -14.48 0.73 1.40
C GLU A 233 -13.88 -0.12 0.27
N ASN A 234 -12.62 0.12 -0.10
CA ASN A 234 -11.89 -0.74 -1.05
C ASN A 234 -11.88 -2.19 -0.56
N MET A 235 -11.47 -2.43 0.69
CA MET A 235 -11.45 -3.77 1.27
C MET A 235 -12.83 -4.43 1.27
N LYS A 236 -13.89 -3.69 1.63
CA LYS A 236 -15.26 -4.22 1.62
C LYS A 236 -15.71 -4.59 0.21
N ASN A 237 -15.41 -3.76 -0.81
CA ASN A 237 -15.74 -4.06 -2.20
C ASN A 237 -14.92 -5.23 -2.75
N ALA A 238 -13.63 -5.33 -2.40
CA ALA A 238 -12.78 -6.47 -2.77
C ALA A 238 -13.31 -7.78 -2.17
N LYS A 239 -13.72 -7.78 -0.90
CA LYS A 239 -14.32 -8.97 -0.26
C LYS A 239 -15.70 -9.33 -0.84
N ALA A 240 -16.45 -8.35 -1.31
CA ALA A 240 -17.75 -8.54 -1.94
C ALA A 240 -17.66 -8.83 -3.46
N SER A 241 -16.48 -9.00 -4.04
CA SER A 241 -16.33 -9.45 -5.43
C SER A 241 -16.04 -10.96 -5.53
N LYS A 242 -16.16 -11.53 -6.75
CA LYS A 242 -15.61 -12.85 -7.08
C LYS A 242 -14.17 -12.73 -7.58
N ILE A 243 -13.90 -11.68 -8.35
CA ILE A 243 -12.64 -11.44 -9.06
C ILE A 243 -12.13 -10.03 -8.76
N ILE A 244 -10.82 -9.91 -8.58
CA ILE A 244 -10.11 -8.63 -8.46
C ILE A 244 -9.24 -8.44 -9.69
N LEU A 245 -9.24 -7.23 -10.25
CA LEU A 245 -8.31 -6.85 -11.32
C LEU A 245 -7.09 -6.14 -10.73
N ASP A 246 -5.89 -6.45 -11.20
CA ASP A 246 -4.65 -5.74 -10.85
C ASP A 246 -3.75 -5.54 -12.06
N PHE A 247 -3.24 -4.34 -12.25
CA PHE A 247 -2.34 -4.02 -13.36
C PHE A 247 -1.03 -3.48 -12.81
N GLN A 248 0.07 -4.05 -13.29
CA GLN A 248 1.42 -3.69 -12.91
C GLN A 248 1.64 -2.19 -13.12
N ASN A 249 2.27 -1.58 -12.12
CA ASN A 249 2.78 -0.23 -12.26
C ASN A 249 4.23 -0.31 -12.77
N THR A 250 4.48 0.20 -13.97
CA THR A 250 5.80 0.19 -14.63
C THR A 250 6.90 0.91 -13.82
N MET A 251 6.53 1.73 -12.84
CA MET A 251 7.47 2.53 -12.04
C MET A 251 8.21 1.75 -10.95
N HIS A 252 7.71 0.59 -10.50
CA HIS A 252 8.29 -0.18 -9.39
C HIS A 252 8.21 -1.68 -9.64
N LYS A 253 9.16 -2.47 -9.12
CA LYS A 253 9.10 -3.93 -9.18
C LYS A 253 8.58 -4.50 -7.87
N GLY A 254 7.41 -5.13 -7.92
CA GLY A 254 6.78 -5.80 -6.80
C GLY A 254 5.29 -6.03 -7.03
N LEU A 255 4.63 -6.69 -6.08
CA LEU A 255 3.18 -6.96 -6.13
C LEU A 255 2.39 -5.93 -5.32
N SER A 256 1.29 -5.45 -5.89
CA SER A 256 0.43 -4.46 -5.24
C SER A 256 -0.35 -5.09 -4.08
N PHE A 257 -0.92 -4.25 -3.20
CA PHE A 257 -1.85 -4.72 -2.16
C PHE A 257 -3.01 -5.54 -2.73
N ARG A 258 -3.51 -5.22 -3.94
CA ARG A 258 -4.66 -5.94 -4.54
C ARG A 258 -4.37 -7.41 -4.78
N VAL A 259 -3.12 -7.75 -5.11
CA VAL A 259 -2.73 -9.15 -5.31
C VAL A 259 -2.85 -9.92 -4.00
N PHE A 260 -2.33 -9.35 -2.90
CA PHE A 260 -2.43 -9.98 -1.58
C PHE A 260 -3.87 -9.96 -1.04
N GLU A 261 -4.65 -8.92 -1.33
CA GLU A 261 -6.09 -8.86 -1.04
C GLU A 261 -6.84 -9.97 -1.79
N ALA A 262 -6.54 -10.23 -3.06
CA ALA A 262 -7.16 -11.31 -3.81
C ALA A 262 -6.86 -12.67 -3.18
N VAL A 263 -5.60 -12.91 -2.81
CA VAL A 263 -5.19 -14.13 -2.10
C VAL A 263 -5.92 -14.23 -0.76
N GLY A 264 -5.74 -13.24 0.12
CA GLY A 264 -6.27 -13.29 1.48
C GLY A 264 -7.79 -13.26 1.60
N TYR A 265 -8.49 -12.70 0.62
CA TYR A 265 -9.96 -12.70 0.56
C TYR A 265 -10.54 -13.84 -0.28
N ARG A 266 -9.69 -14.80 -0.69
CA ARG A 266 -10.08 -15.99 -1.45
C ARG A 266 -10.80 -15.63 -2.77
N LYS A 267 -10.22 -14.70 -3.52
CA LYS A 267 -10.74 -14.19 -4.79
C LYS A 267 -9.87 -14.64 -5.94
N LYS A 268 -10.49 -14.83 -7.10
CA LYS A 268 -9.73 -14.96 -8.34
C LYS A 268 -9.07 -13.61 -8.66
N LEU A 269 -7.91 -13.65 -9.30
CA LEU A 269 -7.13 -12.49 -9.69
C LEU A 269 -6.93 -12.51 -11.20
N ILE A 270 -7.15 -11.37 -11.85
CA ILE A 270 -6.70 -11.13 -13.22
C ILE A 270 -5.62 -10.07 -13.15
N THR A 271 -4.42 -10.39 -13.62
CA THR A 271 -3.28 -9.46 -13.57
C THR A 271 -2.31 -9.65 -14.71
N ASN A 272 -1.60 -8.58 -15.10
CA ASN A 272 -0.49 -8.65 -16.05
C ASN A 272 0.89 -8.63 -15.34
N ASN A 273 0.92 -8.73 -14.01
CA ASN A 273 2.17 -8.71 -13.25
C ASN A 273 2.77 -10.11 -13.14
N GLU A 274 3.74 -10.43 -14.00
CA GLU A 274 4.34 -11.78 -14.06
C GLU A 274 5.01 -12.24 -12.76
N LEU A 275 5.36 -11.31 -11.86
CA LEU A 275 5.97 -11.63 -10.59
C LEU A 275 5.13 -12.60 -9.75
N VAL A 276 3.80 -12.67 -9.96
CA VAL A 276 2.93 -13.61 -9.26
C VAL A 276 3.40 -15.06 -9.39
N LYS A 277 4.01 -15.45 -10.52
CA LYS A 277 4.53 -16.81 -10.75
C LYS A 277 5.62 -17.22 -9.76
N GLY A 278 6.32 -16.26 -9.17
CA GLY A 278 7.38 -16.50 -8.19
C GLY A 278 6.89 -16.72 -6.75
N TYR A 279 5.58 -16.58 -6.49
CA TYR A 279 5.01 -16.64 -5.14
C TYR A 279 4.32 -17.97 -4.87
N ARG A 280 4.35 -18.40 -3.59
CA ARG A 280 3.74 -19.66 -3.13
C ARG A 280 2.23 -19.75 -3.33
N PHE A 281 1.54 -18.63 -3.48
CA PHE A 281 0.10 -18.61 -3.74
C PHE A 281 -0.26 -18.80 -5.22
N TYR A 282 0.72 -18.89 -6.14
CA TYR A 282 0.42 -18.97 -7.56
C TYR A 282 -0.33 -20.26 -7.90
N ASN A 283 -1.53 -20.11 -8.43
CA ASN A 283 -2.34 -21.18 -8.99
C ASN A 283 -3.06 -20.64 -10.23
N PRO A 284 -2.85 -21.20 -11.44
CA PRO A 284 -3.46 -20.69 -12.67
C PRO A 284 -5.00 -20.75 -12.66
N SER A 285 -5.62 -21.66 -11.89
CA SER A 285 -7.08 -21.68 -11.72
C SER A 285 -7.61 -20.49 -10.92
N ASN A 286 -6.76 -19.87 -10.08
CA ASN A 286 -7.11 -18.70 -9.28
C ASN A 286 -6.57 -17.40 -9.87
N ILE A 287 -5.49 -17.46 -10.65
CA ILE A 287 -4.77 -16.29 -11.15
C ILE A 287 -4.62 -16.38 -12.66
N PHE A 288 -5.35 -15.53 -13.37
CA PHE A 288 -5.17 -15.32 -14.79
C PHE A 288 -4.06 -14.31 -15.02
N LEU A 289 -2.92 -14.77 -15.57
CA LEU A 289 -1.85 -13.90 -16.00
C LEU A 289 -2.14 -13.40 -17.42
N LEU A 290 -2.64 -12.17 -17.51
CA LEU A 290 -2.99 -11.49 -18.74
C LEU A 290 -1.73 -11.09 -19.52
N ASN A 291 -1.75 -11.33 -20.83
CA ASN A 291 -0.81 -10.81 -21.81
C ASN A 291 -1.54 -10.48 -23.13
N ASP A 292 -0.82 -9.95 -24.10
CA ASP A 292 -1.38 -9.51 -25.37
C ASP A 292 -2.01 -10.65 -26.21
N ASP A 293 -1.59 -11.90 -25.97
CA ASP A 293 -1.94 -13.05 -26.81
C ASP A 293 -3.07 -13.92 -26.24
N ASN A 294 -3.42 -13.77 -24.96
CA ASN A 294 -4.32 -14.70 -24.26
C ASN A 294 -5.67 -14.12 -23.82
N MET A 295 -6.01 -12.91 -24.26
CA MET A 295 -7.30 -12.26 -23.92
C MET A 295 -8.54 -13.11 -24.23
N SER A 296 -8.48 -13.98 -25.25
CA SER A 296 -9.59 -14.88 -25.59
C SER A 296 -9.83 -15.97 -24.53
N GLU A 297 -8.80 -16.37 -23.79
CA GLU A 297 -8.84 -17.46 -22.81
C GLU A 297 -9.49 -17.06 -21.49
N ILE A 298 -9.65 -15.74 -21.25
CA ILE A 298 -10.25 -15.20 -20.03
C ILE A 298 -11.66 -15.77 -19.80
N THR A 299 -12.41 -16.10 -20.86
CA THR A 299 -13.76 -16.68 -20.74
C THR A 299 -13.72 -18.04 -20.04
N ASN A 300 -12.70 -18.86 -20.33
CA ASN A 300 -12.52 -20.16 -19.67
C ASN A 300 -12.19 -19.96 -18.19
N PHE A 301 -11.28 -19.02 -17.90
CA PHE A 301 -10.94 -18.67 -16.53
C PHE A 301 -12.14 -18.15 -15.74
N LEU A 302 -13.02 -17.34 -16.33
CA LEU A 302 -14.21 -16.82 -15.66
C LEU A 302 -15.21 -17.93 -15.27
N ALA A 303 -15.22 -19.05 -16.00
CA ALA A 303 -16.12 -20.17 -15.75
C ALA A 303 -15.61 -21.14 -14.67
N GLU A 304 -14.30 -21.14 -14.38
CA GLU A 304 -13.71 -22.00 -13.35
C GLU A 304 -13.96 -21.48 -11.93
N ASP A 305 -14.25 -22.40 -11.01
CA ASP A 305 -14.34 -22.09 -9.59
C ASP A 305 -12.98 -21.75 -8.97
N TYR A 306 -13.01 -21.06 -7.83
CA TYR A 306 -11.82 -20.79 -7.03
C TYR A 306 -11.35 -22.07 -6.32
N ILE A 307 -10.06 -22.37 -6.37
CA ILE A 307 -9.42 -23.49 -5.68
C ILE A 307 -8.79 -22.99 -4.38
N GLU A 308 -9.23 -23.52 -3.24
CA GLU A 308 -8.68 -23.13 -1.94
C GLU A 308 -7.17 -23.39 -1.83
N SER A 309 -6.45 -22.41 -1.31
CA SER A 309 -5.03 -22.53 -0.97
C SER A 309 -4.86 -23.10 0.44
N SER A 310 -3.63 -23.46 0.80
CA SER A 310 -3.34 -23.89 2.18
C SER A 310 -3.54 -22.75 3.19
N GLU A 311 -3.91 -23.09 4.42
CA GLU A 311 -4.02 -22.12 5.50
C GLU A 311 -2.67 -21.42 5.79
N GLU A 312 -1.55 -22.11 5.61
CA GLU A 312 -0.21 -21.52 5.69
C GLU A 312 -0.03 -20.39 4.65
N THR A 313 -0.54 -20.60 3.43
CA THR A 313 -0.48 -19.58 2.36
C THR A 313 -1.23 -18.32 2.79
N TYR A 314 -2.45 -18.44 3.31
CA TYR A 314 -3.23 -17.28 3.75
C TYR A 314 -2.53 -16.56 4.91
N GLN A 315 -2.13 -17.29 5.93
CA GLN A 315 -1.44 -16.74 7.09
C GLN A 315 -0.14 -16.02 6.70
N ARG A 316 0.67 -16.58 5.80
CA ARG A 316 1.94 -16.01 5.34
C ARG A 316 1.80 -14.57 4.83
N TYR A 317 0.72 -14.27 4.12
CA TYR A 317 0.49 -12.96 3.48
C TYR A 317 -0.46 -12.05 4.25
N SER A 318 -0.90 -12.47 5.44
CA SER A 318 -1.74 -11.67 6.33
C SER A 318 -0.98 -10.51 6.98
N PHE A 319 -1.69 -9.44 7.33
CA PHE A 319 -1.16 -8.36 8.14
C PHE A 319 -0.67 -8.86 9.50
N SER A 320 -1.39 -9.80 10.11
CA SER A 320 -1.01 -10.42 11.38
C SER A 320 0.39 -11.03 11.34
N ASN A 321 0.66 -11.89 10.35
CA ASN A 321 1.99 -12.49 10.19
C ASN A 321 3.04 -11.45 9.78
N TRP A 322 2.67 -10.46 8.97
CA TRP A 322 3.56 -9.36 8.61
C TRP A 322 4.06 -8.61 9.86
N ILE A 323 3.15 -8.26 10.79
CA ILE A 323 3.49 -7.65 12.08
C ILE A 323 4.37 -8.57 12.94
N GLN A 324 4.09 -9.88 12.97
CA GLN A 324 4.96 -10.84 13.67
C GLN A 324 6.38 -10.84 13.10
N ILE A 325 6.55 -10.82 11.78
CA ILE A 325 7.88 -10.78 11.14
C ILE A 325 8.62 -9.50 11.53
N LEU A 326 7.95 -8.34 11.44
CA LEU A 326 8.56 -7.05 11.75
C LEU A 326 9.12 -6.97 13.17
N PHE A 327 8.43 -7.57 14.14
CA PHE A 327 8.79 -7.49 15.56
C PHE A 327 9.40 -8.79 16.12
N SER A 328 9.60 -9.81 15.29
CA SER A 328 10.13 -11.13 15.68
C SER A 328 11.51 -11.08 16.36
N GLN A 329 12.33 -10.08 16.06
CA GLN A 329 13.68 -9.93 16.62
C GLN A 329 13.67 -9.39 18.06
N PHE A 330 12.57 -8.77 18.50
CA PHE A 330 12.41 -8.26 19.85
C PHE A 330 11.80 -9.31 20.81
N ASN A 331 11.10 -10.32 20.27
CA ASN A 331 10.47 -11.39 21.05
C ASN A 331 11.42 -12.56 21.38
N LYS A 332 12.72 -12.41 21.10
CA LYS A 332 13.80 -13.32 21.53
C LYS A 332 14.60 -12.64 22.62
#